data_AF-A0A011NLD3-F1
#
_entry.id   AF-A0A011NLD3-F1
#
_cell.length_a   1.000
_cell.length_b   1.000
_cell.length_c   1.000
_cell.angle_alpha   90.00
_cell.angle_beta   90.00
_cell.angle_gamma   90.00
#
_symmetry.space_group_name_H-M   'P 1'
#
loop_
_entity.id
_entity.type
_entity.pdbx_description
1 polymer ?
#
loop_
_entity_poly.entity_id
_entity_poly.type
_entity_poly.pdbx_seq_one_letter_code
_entity_poly.pdbx_strand_id
1 'polypeptide(L)' 'MFGLTEEQISDFGMTFGVGAFMLFMLFIIGEIAWKSKAGKTGTIILFFVLSFGMLGFIAKTIMEKLWGL' A
#
# COMPACT_ATOMS: atom_id res chain seq x y z
N MET A 1 -24.60 1.13 -21.62
CA MET A 1 -23.73 1.63 -20.54
C MET A 1 -23.04 0.42 -19.96
N PHE A 2 -21.70 0.40 -19.93
CA PHE A 2 -20.90 -0.77 -19.57
C PHE A 2 -21.46 -1.45 -18.31
N GLY A 3 -21.97 -2.68 -18.46
CA GLY A 3 -22.58 -3.49 -17.40
C GLY A 3 -21.55 -4.07 -16.42
N LEU A 4 -20.61 -3.23 -15.97
CA LEU A 4 -19.78 -3.51 -14.80
C LEU A 4 -20.58 -3.06 -13.57
N THR A 5 -20.76 -3.95 -12.60
CA THR A 5 -21.46 -3.59 -11.36
C THR A 5 -20.64 -2.54 -10.61
N GLU A 6 -21.31 -1.60 -9.94
CA GLU A 6 -20.65 -0.57 -9.12
C GLU A 6 -19.70 -1.19 -8.09
N GLU A 7 -20.09 -2.36 -7.57
CA GLU A 7 -19.26 -3.22 -6.73
C GLU A 7 -17.93 -3.60 -7.39
N GLN A 8 -17.92 -4.05 -8.64
CA GLN A 8 -16.68 -4.44 -9.32
C GLN A 8 -15.73 -3.25 -9.53
N ILE A 9 -16.28 -2.07 -9.83
CA ILE A 9 -15.49 -0.85 -10.01
C ILE A 9 -14.93 -0.40 -8.66
N SER A 10 -15.73 -0.48 -7.60
CA SER A 10 -15.30 -0.16 -6.23
C SER A 10 -14.20 -1.11 -5.75
N ASP A 11 -14.39 -2.43 -5.91
CA ASP A 11 -13.41 -3.44 -5.51
C ASP A 11 -12.09 -3.29 -6.26
N PHE A 12 -12.17 -3.03 -7.57
CA PHE A 12 -10.99 -2.78 -8.38
C PHE A 12 -10.28 -1.48 -7.97
N GLY A 13 -11.02 -0.41 -7.70
CA GLY A 13 -10.46 0.86 -7.21
C GLY A 13 -9.82 0.73 -5.82
N MET A 14 -10.46 0.00 -4.92
CA MET A 14 -9.97 -0.25 -3.56
C MET A 14 -8.73 -1.14 -3.56
N THR A 15 -8.69 -2.16 -4.41
CA THR A 15 -7.54 -3.08 -4.44
C THR A 15 -6.39 -2.50 -5.25
N PHE A 16 -6.66 -2.10 -6.50
CA PHE A 16 -5.63 -1.67 -7.44
C PHE A 16 -5.28 -0.20 -7.27
N GLY A 17 -6.28 0.67 -7.09
CA GLY A 17 -6.07 2.11 -6.91
C GLY A 17 -5.33 2.42 -5.61
N VAL A 18 -5.80 1.91 -4.48
CA VAL A 18 -5.12 2.11 -3.18
C VAL A 18 -3.78 1.39 -3.15
N GLY A 19 -3.70 0.17 -3.69
CA GLY A 19 -2.44 -0.58 -3.84
C GLY A 19 -1.37 0.20 -4.61
N ALA A 20 -1.72 0.74 -5.77
CA ALA A 20 -0.84 1.57 -6.59
C ALA A 20 -0.44 2.87 -5.87
N PHE A 21 -1.38 3.50 -5.16
CA PHE A 21 -1.11 4.73 -4.40
C PHE A 21 -0.14 4.49 -3.24
N MET A 22 -0.25 3.35 -2.55
CA MET A 22 0.73 2.96 -1.53
C MET A 22 2.12 2.75 -2.14
N LEU A 23 2.23 2.04 -3.27
CA LEU A 23 3.51 1.88 -3.98
C LEU A 23 4.11 3.23 -4.37
N PHE A 24 3.29 4.18 -4.82
CA PHE A 24 3.74 5.53 -5.13
C PHE A 24 4.27 6.26 -3.88
N MET A 25 3.60 6.12 -2.73
CA MET A 25 4.11 6.63 -1.45
C MET A 25 5.46 5.99 -1.05
N LEU A 26 5.69 4.70 -1.32
CA LEU A 26 6.99 4.06 -1.10
C LEU A 26 8.10 4.78 -1.87
N PHE A 27 7.81 5.09 -3.15
CA PHE A 27 8.78 5.70 -4.05
C PHE A 27 9.17 7.11 -3.56
N ILE A 28 8.18 7.90 -3.14
CA ILE A 28 8.39 9.24 -2.58
C ILE A 28 9.22 9.17 -1.30
N ILE A 29 8.88 8.26 -0.37
CA ILE A 29 9.62 8.12 0.90
C ILE A 29 11.06 7.66 0.63
N GLY A 30 11.26 6.74 -0.31
CA GLY A 30 12.59 6.30 -0.74
C GLY A 30 13.41 7.46 -1.32
N GLU A 31 12.82 8.28 -2.17
CA GLU A 31 13.47 9.48 -2.73
C GLU A 31 13.84 10.47 -1.61
N ILE A 32 12.93 10.73 -0.67
CA ILE A 32 13.16 11.61 0.48
C ILE A 32 14.26 11.03 1.38
N ALA A 33 14.28 9.72 1.63
CA ALA A 33 15.30 9.06 2.45
C ALA A 33 16.70 9.25 1.85
N TRP A 34 16.82 9.09 0.52
CA TRP A 34 18.07 9.34 -0.20
C TRP A 34 18.46 10.81 -0.20
N LYS A 35 17.54 11.73 -0.51
CA LYS A 35 17.80 13.18 -0.48
C LYS A 35 18.15 13.69 0.91
N SER A 36 17.55 13.13 1.95
CA SER A 36 17.78 13.51 3.35
C SER A 36 19.06 12.91 3.94
N LYS A 37 19.83 12.13 3.17
CA LYS A 37 20.98 11.34 3.67
C LYS A 37 20.61 10.54 4.92
N ALA A 38 19.44 9.91 4.92
CA ALA A 38 19.09 8.96 5.97
C ALA A 38 20.21 7.90 6.00
N GLY A 39 20.99 7.87 7.09
CA GLY A 39 22.10 6.95 7.21
C GLY A 39 21.66 5.49 7.06
N LYS A 40 22.61 4.54 7.04
CA LYS A 40 22.29 3.10 6.90
C LYS A 40 21.19 2.63 7.87
N THR A 41 21.25 3.06 9.12
CA THR A 41 20.24 2.73 10.14
C THR A 41 18.87 3.36 9.83
N GLY A 42 18.85 4.62 9.40
CA GLY A 42 17.61 5.33 9.06
C GLY A 42 16.91 4.71 7.85
N THR A 43 17.66 4.34 6.82
CA THR A 43 17.10 3.66 5.64
C THR A 43 16.52 2.29 6.00
N ILE A 44 17.20 1.51 6.86
CA ILE A 44 16.69 0.20 7.33
C ILE A 44 15.39 0.37 8.11
N ILE A 45 15.33 1.33 9.04
CA ILE A 45 14.11 1.58 9.84
C ILE A 45 12.98 2.07 8.94
N LEU A 46 13.26 2.95 7.99
CA LEU A 46 12.27 3.41 7.02
C LEU A 46 11.70 2.23 6.23
N PHE A 47 12.53 1.37 5.64
CA PHE A 47 12.05 0.19 4.93
C PHE A 47 11.32 -0.80 5.83
N PHE A 48 11.72 -0.95 7.10
CA PHE A 48 11.06 -1.84 8.05
C PHE A 48 9.64 -1.37 8.39
N VAL A 49 9.48 -0.11 8.83
CA VAL A 49 8.17 0.49 9.14
C VAL A 49 7.26 0.46 7.92
N LEU A 50 7.83 0.72 6.75
CA LEU A 50 7.13 0.72 5.48
C LEU A 50 6.62 -0.67 5.08
N SER A 51 7.46 -1.69 5.21
CA SER A 51 7.08 -3.10 5.00
C SER A 51 6.00 -3.53 5.99
N PHE A 52 6.06 -3.05 7.24
CA PHE A 52 5.05 -3.29 8.26
C PHE A 52 3.69 -2.66 7.88
N GLY A 53 3.69 -1.43 7.35
CA GLY A 53 2.49 -0.76 6.85
C GLY A 53 1.83 -1.52 5.69
N MET A 54 2.62 -1.99 4.72
CA MET A 54 2.11 -2.83 3.62
C MET A 54 1.59 -4.19 4.10
N LEU A 55 2.30 -4.83 5.03
CA LEU A 55 1.85 -6.08 5.65
C LEU A 55 0.52 -5.90 6.38
N GLY A 56 0.34 -4.80 7.11
CA GLY A 56 -0.93 -4.47 7.77
C GLY A 56 -2.08 -4.29 6.78
N PHE A 57 -1.84 -3.61 5.66
CA PHE A 57 -2.83 -3.47 4.59
C PHE A 57 -3.22 -4.82 4.00
N ILE A 58 -2.25 -5.65 3.65
CA ILE A 58 -2.50 -7.01 3.11
C ILE A 58 -3.23 -7.87 4.13
N ALA A 59 -2.81 -7.84 5.40
CA ALA A 59 -3.47 -8.55 6.48
C ALA A 59 -4.93 -8.12 6.62
N LYS A 60 -5.24 -6.81 6.57
CA LYS A 60 -6.61 -6.32 6.56
C LYS A 60 -7.41 -6.89 5.40
N THR A 61 -6.89 -6.82 4.17
CA THR A 61 -7.59 -7.33 2.98
C THR A 61 -7.86 -8.84 3.08
N ILE A 62 -6.89 -9.60 3.60
CA ILE A 62 -7.07 -11.04 3.82
C ILE A 62 -8.09 -11.30 4.93
N MET A 63 -8.05 -10.51 6.01
CA MET A 63 -9.00 -10.60 7.12
C MET A 63 -10.44 -10.26 6.69
N GLU A 64 -10.66 -9.21 5.91
CA GLU A 64 -11.98 -8.90 5.30
C GLU A 64 -12.50 -10.09 4.49
N LYS A 65 -11.67 -10.60 3.56
CA LYS A 65 -12.03 -11.76 2.74
C LYS A 65 -12.29 -13.04 3.52
N LEU A 66 -11.55 -13.27 4.61
CA LEU A 66 -11.72 -14.46 5.46
C LEU A 66 -12.93 -14.36 6.39
N TRP A 67 -13.23 -13.18 6.92
CA TRP A 67 -14.40 -12.95 7.76
C TRP A 67 -15.69 -12.72 6.97
N GLY A 68 -15.62 -12.58 5.65
CA GLY A 68 -16.79 -12.47 4.77
C GLY A 68 -17.50 -11.12 4.87
N LEU A 69 -16.76 -10.07 5.25
CA LEU A 69 -17.16 -8.66 5.11
C LEU A 69 -16.68 -8.13 3.76
#